data_AF-A0A7S0XV33-F1
#
_entry.id   AF-A0A7S0XV33-F1
#
_cell.length_a   1.000
_cell.length_b   1.000
_cell.length_c   1.000
_cell.angle_alpha   90.00
_cell.angle_beta   90.00
_cell.angle_gamma   90.00
#
_symmetry.space_group_name_H-M   'P 1'
#
loop_
_entity.id
_entity.type
_entity.pdbx_description
1 polymer ?
#
loop_
_entity_poly.entity_id
_entity_poly.type
_entity_poly.pdbx_seq_one_letter_code
_entity_poly.pdbx_strand_id
1 'polypeptide(L)'
;HHVAGVQGITVLEECPQEQFDSEDAGASAQLGPNGLRALGVIDRELADRVVEGGAIGTVLQGNVFVAPGGQLVEQRDRAVEIGGLPQVLVRWGLLRKALAGLLPPGTVRTGVSVAGFSVEEGGVVPVMPDGSAAVESTSPLLVGADGIYSSLRPLLLREPPREGLALVPGEGEVRGMLR
;
A
#
# COMPACT_ATOMS: atom_id res chain seq x y z
N HIS A 1 15.46 -8.76 -1.67
CA HIS A 1 15.66 -7.96 -0.43
C HIS A 1 15.45 -8.85 0.78
N HIS A 2 16.35 -8.84 1.75
CA HIS A 2 16.26 -9.65 2.97
C HIS A 2 16.12 -8.71 4.16
N VAL A 3 14.91 -8.61 4.74
CA VAL A 3 14.70 -7.89 5.99
C VAL A 3 15.19 -8.79 7.12
N ALA A 4 16.09 -8.28 7.97
CA ALA A 4 16.64 -9.07 9.07
C ALA A 4 15.51 -9.65 9.94
N GLY A 5 15.51 -10.97 10.11
CA GLY A 5 14.50 -11.69 10.89
C GLY A 5 13.22 -12.05 10.13
N VAL A 6 13.05 -11.64 8.87
CA VAL A 6 11.88 -12.02 8.06
C VAL A 6 12.25 -13.17 7.13
N GLN A 7 11.68 -14.35 7.38
CA GLN A 7 11.95 -15.57 6.61
C GLN A 7 11.14 -15.66 5.32
N GLY A 8 10.00 -14.97 5.26
CA GLY A 8 9.12 -14.95 4.09
C GLY A 8 8.08 -13.84 4.22
N ILE A 9 7.62 -13.34 3.07
CA ILE A 9 6.54 -12.35 2.97
C ILE A 9 5.60 -12.84 1.89
N THR A 10 4.30 -12.75 2.17
CA THR A 10 3.23 -12.91 1.20
C THR A 10 2.39 -11.66 1.22
N VAL A 11 2.13 -11.08 0.05
CA VAL A 11 1.23 -9.95 -0.15
C VAL A 11 -0.02 -10.46 -0.84
N LEU A 12 -1.17 -10.24 -0.22
CA LEU A 12 -2.47 -10.57 -0.79
C LEU A 12 -3.05 -9.28 -1.35
N GLU A 13 -3.30 -9.26 -2.65
CA GLU A 13 -3.77 -8.10 -3.38
C GLU A 13 -5.11 -8.42 -4.03
N GLU A 14 -6.12 -7.59 -3.79
CA GLU A 14 -7.48 -7.81 -4.28
C GLU A 14 -7.56 -7.61 -5.80
N CYS A 15 -6.80 -6.66 -6.36
CA CYS A 15 -6.89 -6.37 -7.79
C CYS A 15 -6.38 -7.56 -8.63
N PRO A 16 -6.99 -7.84 -9.80
CA PRO A 16 -6.52 -8.87 -10.71
C PRO A 16 -5.12 -8.57 -11.28
N GLN A 17 -4.38 -9.62 -11.68
CA GLN A 17 -3.02 -9.50 -12.22
C GLN A 17 -2.90 -8.47 -13.36
N GLU A 18 -3.86 -8.44 -14.30
CA GLU A 18 -3.85 -7.48 -15.42
C GLU A 18 -3.89 -6.02 -14.94
N GLN A 19 -4.72 -5.73 -13.93
CA GLN A 19 -4.79 -4.40 -13.33
C GLN A 19 -3.53 -4.11 -12.51
N PHE A 20 -3.02 -5.12 -11.80
CA PHE A 20 -1.75 -5.03 -11.09
C PHE A 20 -0.55 -4.88 -12.05
N ASP A 21 -0.58 -5.29 -13.31
CA ASP A 21 0.56 -5.06 -14.20
C ASP A 21 0.48 -3.72 -14.93
N SER A 22 -0.68 -3.04 -14.85
CA SER A 22 -0.92 -1.78 -15.54
C SER A 22 -0.04 -0.64 -14.99
N GLU A 23 0.73 -0.04 -15.90
CA GLU A 23 1.50 1.19 -15.67
C GLU A 23 0.65 2.47 -15.83
N ASP A 24 -0.52 2.32 -16.44
CA ASP A 24 -1.49 3.39 -16.67
C ASP A 24 -2.51 3.49 -15.54
N ALA A 25 -2.61 2.45 -14.70
CA ALA A 25 -3.46 2.46 -13.53
C ALA A 25 -2.91 3.38 -12.44
N GLY A 26 -3.75 4.34 -12.03
CA GLY A 26 -3.57 5.15 -10.84
C GLY A 26 -3.25 6.62 -11.12
N ALA A 27 -3.65 7.48 -10.17
CA ALA A 27 -3.24 8.88 -10.14
C ALA A 27 -1.73 8.99 -9.90
N SER A 28 -1.18 10.18 -10.13
CA SER A 28 0.16 10.49 -9.65
C SER A 28 0.19 10.51 -8.12
N ALA A 29 1.28 10.02 -7.54
CA ALA A 29 1.56 10.16 -6.11
C ALA A 29 2.68 11.18 -5.90
N GLN A 30 2.69 11.83 -4.74
CA GLN A 30 3.74 12.80 -4.41
C GLN A 30 4.62 12.23 -3.30
N LEU A 31 5.92 12.11 -3.58
CA LEU A 31 6.93 11.72 -2.60
C LEU A 31 7.70 12.96 -2.15
N GLY A 32 7.48 13.38 -0.91
CA GLY A 32 8.32 14.37 -0.26
C GLY A 32 9.60 13.75 0.33
N PRO A 33 10.42 14.54 1.06
CA PRO A 33 11.69 14.09 1.63
C PRO A 33 11.60 12.80 2.45
N ASN A 34 10.54 12.62 3.24
CA ASN A 34 10.36 11.41 4.04
C ASN A 34 10.03 10.18 3.19
N GLY A 35 9.24 10.35 2.13
CA GLY A 35 8.94 9.28 1.17
C GLY A 35 10.18 8.85 0.41
N LEU A 36 11.01 9.80 -0.03
CA LEU A 36 12.27 9.50 -0.71
C LEU A 36 13.29 8.81 0.20
N ARG A 37 13.38 9.20 1.48
CA ARG A 37 14.22 8.47 2.46
C ARG A 37 13.74 7.04 2.67
N ALA A 38 12.44 6.84 2.84
CA ALA A 38 11.87 5.52 3.00
C ALA A 38 12.14 4.65 1.77
N LEU A 39 11.95 5.21 0.56
CA LEU A 39 12.27 4.53 -0.68
C LEU A 39 13.76 4.19 -0.77
N GLY A 40 14.66 5.09 -0.37
CA GLY A 40 16.10 4.84 -0.37
C GLY A 40 16.55 3.75 0.61
N VAL A 41 15.80 3.50 1.69
CA VAL A 41 16.01 2.36 2.59
C VAL A 41 15.54 1.05 1.95
N ILE A 42 14.45 1.08 1.18
CA ILE A 42 13.94 -0.08 0.45
C ILE A 42 14.88 -0.44 -0.69
N ASP A 43 15.17 0.55 -1.56
CA ASP A 43 16.05 0.44 -2.70
C ASP A 43 16.60 1.81 -3.10
N ARG A 44 17.92 1.99 -2.93
CA ARG A 44 18.58 3.27 -3.19
C ARG A 44 18.58 3.63 -4.67
N GLU A 45 18.79 2.66 -5.55
CA GLU A 45 18.85 2.90 -7.00
C GLU A 45 17.50 3.35 -7.55
N LEU A 46 16.40 2.76 -7.07
CA LEU A 46 15.05 3.19 -7.39
C LEU A 46 14.77 4.59 -6.86
N ALA A 47 15.21 4.93 -5.66
CA ALA A 47 15.08 6.29 -5.12
C ALA A 47 15.83 7.32 -5.99
N ASP A 48 17.07 7.01 -6.38
CA ASP A 48 17.89 7.86 -7.23
C ASP A 48 17.21 8.04 -8.61
N ARG A 49 16.71 6.96 -9.24
CA ARG A 49 15.96 7.02 -10.50
C ARG A 49 14.67 7.85 -10.41
N VAL A 50 13.97 7.79 -9.28
CA VAL A 50 12.77 8.62 -9.05
C VAL A 50 13.14 10.10 -9.01
N VAL A 51 14.27 10.46 -8.41
CA VAL A 51 14.75 11.85 -8.29
C VAL A 51 15.37 12.37 -9.59
N GLU A 52 16.18 11.57 -10.28
CA GLU A 52 16.73 11.87 -11.61
C GLU A 52 15.62 12.11 -12.64
N GLY A 53 14.49 11.43 -12.44
CA GLY A 53 13.24 11.67 -13.14
C GLY A 53 13.06 10.83 -14.40
N GLY A 54 12.40 11.39 -15.41
CA GLY A 54 12.09 10.68 -16.66
C GLY A 54 10.76 9.93 -16.59
N ALA A 55 10.77 8.62 -16.84
CA ALA A 55 9.53 7.85 -16.96
C ALA A 55 8.78 7.71 -15.63
N ILE A 56 9.50 7.61 -14.49
CA ILE A 56 8.91 7.26 -13.19
C ILE A 56 8.51 8.51 -12.39
N GLY A 57 9.35 9.54 -12.38
CA GLY A 57 9.20 10.70 -11.51
C GLY A 57 9.57 12.03 -12.16
N THR A 58 9.07 13.12 -11.57
CA THR A 58 9.41 14.49 -11.93
C THR A 58 9.54 15.34 -10.66
N VAL A 59 10.67 16.02 -10.48
CA VAL A 59 10.87 16.96 -9.35
C VAL A 59 9.92 18.15 -9.48
N LEU A 60 9.13 18.42 -8.45
CA LEU A 60 8.27 19.59 -8.39
C LEU A 60 9.12 20.84 -8.11
N GLN A 61 8.82 21.91 -8.83
CA GLN A 61 9.40 23.24 -8.58
C GLN A 61 8.49 24.11 -7.69
N GLY A 62 7.22 23.73 -7.58
CA GLY A 62 6.18 24.48 -6.90
C GLY A 62 4.81 24.18 -7.48
N ASN A 63 3.80 24.89 -6.99
CA ASN A 63 2.43 24.82 -7.45
C ASN A 63 1.98 26.20 -7.92
N VAL A 64 1.10 26.21 -8.92
CA VAL A 64 0.39 27.42 -9.33
C VAL A 64 -1.10 27.16 -9.16
N PHE A 65 -1.75 28.01 -8.37
CA PHE A 65 -3.19 27.93 -8.11
C PHE A 65 -3.89 29.03 -8.89
N VAL A 66 -5.06 28.70 -9.45
CA VAL A 66 -5.99 29.69 -10.00
C VAL A 66 -7.05 29.97 -8.94
N ALA A 67 -6.98 31.14 -8.31
CA ALA A 67 -7.97 31.56 -7.32
C ALA A 67 -9.30 31.92 -8.00
N PRO A 68 -10.43 31.93 -7.26
CA PRO A 68 -11.69 32.48 -7.76
C PRO A 68 -11.48 33.91 -8.30
N GLY A 69 -11.89 34.14 -9.56
CA GLY A 69 -11.62 35.41 -10.27
C GLY A 69 -10.41 35.39 -11.19
N GLY A 70 -9.70 34.25 -11.31
CA GLY A 70 -8.65 34.03 -12.31
C GLY A 70 -7.25 34.50 -11.90
N GLN A 71 -7.08 34.99 -10.66
CA GLN A 71 -5.76 35.36 -10.15
C GLN A 71 -4.89 34.11 -10.01
N LEU A 72 -3.67 34.18 -10.55
CA LEU A 72 -2.64 33.16 -10.34
C LEU A 72 -1.93 33.40 -9.01
N VAL A 73 -1.82 32.35 -8.20
CA VAL A 73 -1.05 32.34 -6.95
C VAL A 73 0.04 31.28 -7.07
N GLU A 74 1.29 31.72 -7.07
CA GLU A 74 2.44 30.83 -7.10
C GLU A 74 2.89 30.45 -5.69
N GLN A 75 3.16 29.17 -5.49
CA GLN A 75 3.77 28.63 -4.29
C GLN A 75 5.02 27.86 -4.67
N ARG A 76 6.20 28.39 -4.35
CA ARG A 76 7.48 27.70 -4.57
C ARG A 76 7.59 26.47 -3.68
N ASP A 77 8.17 25.40 -4.20
CA ASP A 77 8.55 24.26 -3.38
C ASP A 77 9.73 24.65 -2.46
N ARG A 78 9.67 24.20 -1.21
CA ARG A 78 10.71 24.40 -0.19
C ARG A 78 11.19 23.08 0.40
N ALA A 79 10.85 21.95 -0.22
CA ALA A 79 11.20 20.62 0.29
C ALA A 79 12.71 20.44 0.51
N VAL A 80 13.53 20.93 -0.43
CA VAL A 80 15.00 20.87 -0.31
C VAL A 80 15.49 21.73 0.86
N GLU A 81 14.96 22.94 1.04
CA GLU A 81 15.36 23.85 2.13
C GLU A 81 15.03 23.28 3.51
N ILE A 82 13.86 22.66 3.65
CA ILE A 82 13.35 22.16 4.94
C ILE A 82 13.85 20.74 5.23
N GLY A 83 13.99 19.93 4.19
CA GLY A 83 14.14 18.48 4.31
C GLY A 83 15.31 17.90 3.53
N GLY A 84 16.16 18.70 2.88
CA GLY A 84 17.39 18.25 2.22
C GLY A 84 17.20 17.36 0.98
N LEU A 85 15.95 17.07 0.61
CA LEU A 85 15.57 16.27 -0.57
C LEU A 85 14.42 16.98 -1.29
N PRO A 86 14.26 16.77 -2.61
CA PRO A 86 13.18 17.39 -3.36
C PRO A 86 11.82 16.78 -3.04
N GLN A 87 10.77 17.41 -3.53
CA GLN A 87 9.47 16.77 -3.71
C GLN A 87 9.34 16.24 -5.15
N VAL A 88 8.86 15.01 -5.31
CA VAL A 88 8.75 14.35 -6.62
C VAL A 88 7.32 13.89 -6.86
N LEU A 89 6.80 14.14 -8.07
CA LEU A 89 5.55 13.58 -8.55
C LEU A 89 5.89 12.29 -9.29
N VAL A 90 5.29 11.18 -8.89
CA VAL A 90 5.56 9.86 -9.48
C VAL A 90 4.31 9.29 -10.13
N ARG A 91 4.51 8.54 -11.21
CA ARG A 91 3.46 7.70 -11.80
C ARG A 91 3.27 6.47 -10.93
N TRP A 92 2.10 6.34 -10.28
CA TRP A 92 1.87 5.27 -9.31
C TRP A 92 2.04 3.88 -9.91
N GLY A 93 1.46 3.61 -11.09
CA GLY A 93 1.60 2.31 -11.76
C GLY A 93 3.06 1.90 -11.99
N LEU A 94 3.91 2.85 -12.42
CA LEU A 94 5.34 2.59 -12.63
C LEU A 94 6.11 2.38 -11.32
N LEU A 95 5.86 3.20 -10.30
CA LEU A 95 6.49 3.01 -8.99
C LEU A 95 6.09 1.66 -8.39
N ARG A 96 4.81 1.32 -8.43
CA ARG A 96 4.28 0.05 -7.94
C ARG A 96 4.88 -1.14 -8.67
N LYS A 97 4.98 -1.09 -10.00
CA LYS A 97 5.65 -2.13 -10.80
C LYS A 97 7.12 -2.27 -10.42
N ALA A 98 7.84 -1.15 -10.26
CA ALA A 98 9.24 -1.18 -9.85
C ALA A 98 9.41 -1.81 -8.46
N LEU A 99 8.58 -1.44 -7.49
CA LEU A 99 8.59 -2.01 -6.14
C LEU A 99 8.24 -3.50 -6.14
N ALA A 100 7.23 -3.92 -6.91
CA ALA A 100 6.87 -5.32 -7.04
C ALA A 100 8.01 -6.15 -7.67
N GLY A 101 8.74 -5.57 -8.63
CA GLY A 101 9.92 -6.19 -9.24
C GLY A 101 11.10 -6.41 -8.29
N LEU A 102 11.12 -5.75 -7.13
CA LEU A 102 12.12 -6.00 -6.07
C LEU A 102 11.80 -7.25 -5.25
N LEU A 103 10.57 -7.76 -5.31
CA LEU A 103 10.13 -8.91 -4.53
C LEU A 103 10.45 -10.22 -5.27
N PRO A 104 10.73 -11.31 -4.53
CA PRO A 104 10.81 -12.63 -5.13
C PRO A 104 9.55 -12.99 -5.93
N PRO A 105 9.67 -13.79 -7.00
CA PRO A 105 8.51 -14.30 -7.72
C PRO A 105 7.55 -15.03 -6.79
N GLY A 106 6.25 -14.79 -6.95
CA GLY A 106 5.20 -15.41 -6.13
C GLY A 106 4.96 -14.74 -4.76
N THR A 107 5.72 -13.71 -4.38
CA THR A 107 5.45 -12.95 -3.14
C THR A 107 4.11 -12.23 -3.18
N VAL A 108 3.71 -11.69 -4.33
CA VAL A 108 2.41 -11.02 -4.51
C VAL A 108 1.42 -12.00 -5.14
N ARG A 109 0.28 -12.21 -4.48
CA ARG A 109 -0.85 -13.02 -4.96
C ARG A 109 -2.04 -12.09 -5.22
N THR A 110 -2.29 -11.81 -6.49
CA THR A 110 -3.37 -10.93 -6.96
C THR A 110 -4.72 -11.65 -7.03
N GLY A 111 -5.82 -10.90 -7.09
CA GLY A 111 -7.17 -11.45 -7.13
C GLY A 111 -7.63 -12.10 -5.82
N VAL A 112 -6.96 -11.79 -4.70
CA VAL A 112 -7.26 -12.33 -3.37
C VAL A 112 -7.82 -11.22 -2.49
N SER A 113 -9.14 -11.23 -2.29
CA SER A 113 -9.82 -10.31 -1.37
C SER A 113 -9.80 -10.88 0.05
N VAL A 114 -9.37 -10.08 1.02
CA VAL A 114 -9.35 -10.45 2.44
C VAL A 114 -10.46 -9.69 3.16
N ALA A 115 -11.34 -10.42 3.85
CA ALA A 115 -12.46 -9.86 4.60
C ALA A 115 -12.26 -9.91 6.12
N GLY A 116 -11.26 -10.66 6.60
CA GLY A 116 -10.99 -10.80 8.02
C GLY A 116 -9.77 -11.67 8.31
N PHE A 117 -9.68 -12.17 9.54
CA PHE A 117 -8.64 -13.10 9.96
C PHE A 117 -9.14 -14.02 11.07
N SER A 118 -8.60 -15.25 11.13
CA SER A 118 -8.67 -16.12 12.31
C SER A 118 -7.35 -16.03 13.07
N VAL A 119 -7.44 -16.20 14.40
CA VAL A 119 -6.26 -16.37 15.26
C VAL A 119 -6.24 -17.84 15.68
N GLU A 120 -5.14 -18.52 15.37
CA GLU A 120 -4.91 -19.94 15.66
C GLU A 120 -3.69 -20.09 16.57
N GLU A 121 -3.49 -21.27 17.15
CA GLU A 121 -2.44 -21.54 18.15
C GLU A 121 -1.02 -21.24 17.62
N GLY A 122 -0.83 -21.19 16.29
CA GLY A 122 0.43 -20.88 15.62
C GLY A 122 0.52 -19.53 14.93
N GLY A 123 -0.52 -18.68 14.95
CA GLY A 123 -0.48 -17.38 14.29
C GLY A 123 -1.84 -16.87 13.81
N VAL A 124 -1.81 -16.07 12.75
CA VAL A 124 -2.98 -15.47 12.10
C VAL A 124 -3.13 -15.98 10.68
N VAL A 125 -4.37 -16.25 10.28
CA VAL A 125 -4.74 -16.64 8.91
C VAL A 125 -5.70 -15.60 8.35
N PRO A 126 -5.36 -14.90 7.27
CA PRO A 126 -6.32 -14.04 6.55
C PRO A 126 -7.45 -14.89 5.96
N VAL A 127 -8.68 -14.38 6.06
CA VAL A 127 -9.91 -15.06 5.65
C VAL A 127 -10.55 -14.30 4.48
N MET A 128 -10.98 -15.03 3.47
CA MET A 128 -11.69 -14.51 2.30
C MET A 128 -13.18 -14.26 2.60
N PRO A 129 -13.91 -13.48 1.77
CA PRO A 129 -15.33 -13.21 1.97
C PRO A 129 -16.24 -14.43 2.08
N ASP A 130 -15.83 -15.59 1.54
CA ASP A 130 -16.58 -16.85 1.64
C ASP A 130 -16.27 -17.65 2.92
N GLY A 131 -15.41 -17.11 3.80
CA GLY A 131 -14.98 -17.75 5.04
C GLY A 131 -13.80 -18.69 4.89
N SER A 132 -13.30 -18.94 3.67
CA SER A 132 -12.14 -19.81 3.45
C SER A 132 -10.82 -19.09 3.74
N ALA A 133 -9.77 -19.87 4.03
CA ALA A 133 -8.44 -19.35 4.27
C ALA A 133 -7.81 -18.80 2.98
N ALA A 134 -7.28 -17.58 3.03
CA ALA A 134 -6.62 -16.96 1.87
C ALA A 134 -5.20 -17.53 1.62
N VAL A 135 -4.64 -18.21 2.62
CA VAL A 135 -3.30 -18.82 2.62
C VAL A 135 -3.36 -20.22 3.22
N GLU A 136 -2.44 -21.10 2.81
CA GLU A 136 -2.41 -22.49 3.27
C GLU A 136 -1.81 -22.68 4.69
N SER A 137 -1.11 -21.67 5.20
CA SER A 137 -0.42 -21.74 6.50
C SER A 137 -0.57 -20.46 7.31
N THR A 138 -0.54 -20.61 8.64
CA THR A 138 -0.54 -19.49 9.59
C THR A 138 0.73 -18.66 9.46
N SER A 139 0.62 -17.38 9.78
CA SER A 139 1.76 -16.46 9.88
C SER A 139 1.81 -15.82 11.26
N PRO A 140 2.99 -15.55 11.83
CA PRO A 140 3.08 -14.93 13.16
C PRO A 140 2.64 -13.45 13.17
N LEU A 141 2.51 -12.83 12.00
CA LEU A 141 2.10 -11.42 11.85
C LEU A 141 1.23 -11.24 10.60
N LEU A 142 0.15 -10.48 10.75
CA LEU A 142 -0.68 -9.97 9.66
C LEU A 142 -0.64 -8.43 9.70
N VAL A 143 -0.36 -7.82 8.56
CA VAL A 143 -0.36 -6.35 8.40
C VAL A 143 -1.51 -5.95 7.50
N GLY A 144 -2.45 -5.15 8.03
CA GLY A 144 -3.52 -4.54 7.24
C GLY A 144 -3.02 -3.31 6.48
N ALA A 145 -2.66 -3.51 5.22
CA ALA A 145 -2.23 -2.47 4.28
C ALA A 145 -3.23 -2.26 3.14
N ASP A 146 -4.52 -2.50 3.41
CA ASP A 146 -5.66 -2.55 2.49
C ASP A 146 -6.36 -1.18 2.28
N GLY A 147 -5.66 -0.09 2.61
CA GLY A 147 -6.06 1.27 2.25
C GLY A 147 -7.24 1.86 3.05
N ILE A 148 -7.81 2.95 2.54
CA ILE A 148 -8.84 3.75 3.24
C ILE A 148 -10.18 3.02 3.44
N TYR A 149 -10.39 1.93 2.71
CA TYR A 149 -11.56 1.05 2.79
C TYR A 149 -11.28 -0.27 3.52
N SER A 150 -10.22 -0.28 4.34
CA SER A 150 -9.76 -1.48 5.05
C SER A 150 -10.89 -2.32 5.66
N SER A 151 -10.89 -3.61 5.34
CA SER A 151 -11.76 -4.63 5.94
C SER A 151 -11.27 -5.04 7.33
N LEU A 152 -9.96 -4.91 7.59
CA LEU A 152 -9.34 -5.33 8.84
C LEU A 152 -9.45 -4.26 9.94
N ARG A 153 -9.44 -2.97 9.58
CA ARG A 153 -9.45 -1.87 10.55
C ARG A 153 -10.66 -1.91 11.50
N PRO A 154 -11.91 -2.13 11.05
CA PRO A 154 -13.05 -2.21 11.96
C PRO A 154 -12.96 -3.37 12.96
N LEU A 155 -12.36 -4.50 12.56
CA LEU A 155 -12.18 -5.66 13.44
C LEU A 155 -11.20 -5.38 14.57
N LEU A 156 -10.13 -4.62 14.30
CA LEU A 156 -9.14 -4.24 15.29
C LEU A 156 -9.63 -3.13 16.22
N LEU A 157 -10.36 -2.15 15.68
CA LEU A 157 -10.84 -0.98 16.44
C LEU A 157 -12.23 -1.18 17.06
N ARG A 158 -12.89 -2.30 16.76
CA ARG A 158 -14.28 -2.58 17.17
C ARG A 158 -15.24 -1.50 16.67
N GLU A 159 -14.96 -0.96 15.48
CA GLU A 159 -15.85 -0.04 14.77
C GLU A 159 -16.97 -0.85 14.10
N PRO A 160 -18.19 -0.28 13.93
CA PRO A 160 -19.21 -0.94 13.13
C PRO A 160 -18.70 -1.16 11.69
N PRO A 161 -19.03 -2.30 11.05
CA PRO A 161 -18.71 -2.52 9.65
C PRO A 161 -19.28 -1.38 8.79
N ARG A 162 -18.55 -0.99 7.74
CA ARG A 162 -19.12 -0.08 6.74
C ARG A 162 -20.24 -0.79 5.98
N GLU A 163 -21.26 -0.05 5.55
CA GLU A 163 -22.35 -0.58 4.72
C GLU A 163 -21.78 -1.34 3.51
N GLY A 164 -22.22 -2.59 3.32
CA GLY A 164 -21.78 -3.47 2.23
C GLY A 164 -20.72 -4.52 2.61
N LEU A 165 -20.12 -4.48 3.80
CA LEU A 165 -19.26 -5.56 4.31
C LEU A 165 -20.08 -6.52 5.17
N ALA A 166 -20.36 -7.73 4.66
CA ALA A 166 -20.96 -8.80 5.45
C ALA A 166 -19.85 -9.54 6.23
N LEU A 167 -19.92 -9.53 7.56
CA LEU A 167 -19.09 -10.41 8.39
C LEU A 167 -19.68 -11.82 8.31
N VAL A 168 -18.90 -12.79 7.80
CA VAL A 168 -19.30 -14.20 7.80
C VAL A 168 -18.99 -14.79 9.18
N PRO A 169 -19.96 -15.41 9.88
CA PRO A 169 -19.68 -16.15 11.10
C PRO A 169 -18.98 -17.46 10.75
N GLY A 170 -17.72 -17.61 11.18
CA GLY A 170 -17.01 -18.89 11.18
C GLY A 170 -17.06 -19.51 12.58
N GLU A 171 -17.36 -20.81 12.68
CA GLU A 171 -17.25 -21.54 13.94
C GLU A 171 -15.78 -21.84 14.25
N GLY A 172 -15.29 -21.25 15.35
CA GLY A 172 -13.90 -21.30 15.81
C GLY A 172 -13.49 -19.89 16.23
N GLU A 173 -13.22 -19.65 17.52
CA GLU A 173 -13.04 -18.34 18.18
C GLU A 173 -12.65 -17.18 17.25
N VAL A 174 -13.64 -16.63 16.55
CA VAL A 174 -13.49 -15.44 15.72
C VAL A 174 -13.44 -14.28 16.70
N ARG A 175 -12.28 -13.65 16.87
CA ARG A 175 -12.20 -12.31 17.45
C ARG A 175 -12.80 -11.31 16.45
N GLY A 176 -14.11 -11.33 16.41
CA GLY A 176 -14.99 -10.56 15.54
C GLY A 176 -16.46 -10.82 15.88
N MET A 177 -16.78 -11.02 17.16
CA MET A 177 -18.15 -11.01 17.68
C MET A 177 -18.27 -9.91 18.74
N LEU A 178 -18.99 -8.84 18.40
CA LEU A 178 -19.56 -7.93 19.40
C LEU A 178 -20.79 -8.66 20.00
N ARG A 179 -20.86 -8.72 21.33
CA ARG A 179 -22.13 -8.85 22.03
C ARG A 179 -22.88 -7.53 21.95
#